data_AF-A0A1I1JJD0-F1
#
_entry.id   AF-A0A1I1JJD0-F1
#
_cell.length_a   1.000
_cell.length_b   1.000
_cell.length_c   1.000
_cell.angle_alpha   90.00
_cell.angle_beta   90.00
_cell.angle_gamma   90.00
#
_symmetry.space_group_name_H-M   'P 1'
#
loop_
_entity.id
_entity.type
_entity.pdbx_description
1 polymer ?
#
loop_
_entity_poly.entity_id
_entity_poly.type
_entity_poly.pdbx_seq_one_letter_code
_entity_poly.pdbx_strand_id
1 'polypeptide(L)' 'MENITTEFGRQFRMNLSIQAEGVFGVNKQNYGFRRFLCRSKNKIRSEFLLLGLAYNIKKLLTKISEN' A
#
# COMPACT_ATOMS: atom_id res chain seq x y z
N MET A 1 -24.58 -2.15 2.30
CA MET A 1 -24.01 -0.81 2.56
C MET A 1 -24.01 -0.44 4.04
N GLU A 2 -24.82 -1.09 4.88
CA GLU A 2 -25.02 -0.69 6.29
C GLU A 2 -23.73 -0.60 7.11
N ASN A 3 -22.82 -1.58 7.00
CA ASN A 3 -21.60 -1.61 7.82
C ASN A 3 -20.61 -0.47 7.55
N ILE A 4 -20.62 0.08 6.34
CA ILE A 4 -19.68 1.14 5.95
C ILE A 4 -20.24 2.53 6.21
N THR A 5 -21.57 2.71 6.29
CA THR A 5 -22.19 4.01 6.55
C THR A 5 -22.26 4.38 8.03
N THR A 6 -22.02 3.43 8.94
CA THR A 6 -21.89 3.70 10.37
C THR A 6 -20.73 4.66 10.67
N GLU A 7 -20.76 5.30 11.83
CA GLU A 7 -19.67 6.19 12.26
C GLU A 7 -18.32 5.45 12.31
N PHE A 8 -18.32 4.24 12.84
CA PHE A 8 -17.15 3.35 12.84
C PHE A 8 -16.69 3.01 11.42
N GLY A 9 -17.62 2.67 10.52
CA GLY A 9 -17.32 2.40 9.12
C GLY A 9 -16.72 3.60 8.39
N ARG A 10 -17.23 4.81 8.66
CA ARG A 10 -16.67 6.08 8.13
C ARG A 10 -15.24 6.30 8.60
N GLN A 11 -14.97 6.15 9.89
CA GLN A 11 -13.63 6.28 10.46
C GLN A 11 -12.66 5.27 9.85
N PHE A 12 -13.07 4.00 9.75
CA PHE A 12 -12.23 2.96 9.17
C PHE A 12 -11.90 3.24 7.69
N ARG A 13 -12.86 3.73 6.90
CA ARG A 13 -12.60 4.16 5.51
C ARG A 13 -11.56 5.29 5.44
N MET A 14 -11.69 6.29 6.31
CA MET A 14 -10.73 7.39 6.36
C MET A 14 -9.33 6.88 6.70
N ASN A 15 -9.22 6.02 7.72
CA ASN A 15 -7.96 5.39 8.13
C ASN A 15 -7.35 4.52 7.02
N LEU A 16 -8.17 3.81 6.24
CA LEU A 16 -7.70 3.05 5.07
C LEU A 16 -7.17 3.96 3.95
N SER A 17 -7.84 5.08 3.69
CA SER A 17 -7.36 6.08 2.71
C SER A 17 -6.01 6.65 3.12
N ILE A 18 -5.86 7.03 4.39
CA ILE A 18 -4.61 7.55 4.95
C ILE A 18 -3.49 6.50 4.84
N GLN A 19 -3.79 5.23 5.13
CA GLN A 19 -2.80 4.15 4.96
C GLN A 19 -2.36 4.00 3.50
N ALA A 20 -3.29 4.06 2.55
CA ALA A 20 -2.96 3.99 1.13
C ALA A 20 -2.04 5.15 0.72
N GLU A 21 -2.37 6.38 1.12
CA GLU A 21 -1.56 7.58 0.88
C GLU A 21 -0.15 7.45 1.48
N GLY A 22 -0.04 6.97 2.72
CA GLY A 22 1.24 6.72 3.38
C GLY A 22 2.11 5.72 2.62
N VAL A 23 1.52 4.62 2.14
CA VAL A 23 2.23 3.61 1.34
C VAL A 23 2.70 4.21 0.01
N PHE A 24 1.87 5.00 -0.67
CA PHE A 24 2.26 5.69 -1.90
C PHE A 24 3.37 6.72 -1.67
N GLY A 25 3.34 7.45 -0.56
CA GLY A 25 4.39 8.39 -0.16
C GLY A 25 5.74 7.68 0.01
N VAL A 26 5.76 6.55 0.73
CA VAL A 26 6.98 5.74 0.92
C VAL A 26 7.48 5.18 -0.41
N ASN A 27 6.61 4.55 -1.20
CA ASN A 27 7.02 3.93 -2.45
C ASN A 27 7.54 4.96 -3.47
N LYS A 28 6.85 6.10 -3.62
CA LYS A 28 7.28 7.12 -4.57
C LYS A 28 8.47 7.89 -4.07
N GLN A 29 8.42 8.45 -2.86
CA GLN A 29 9.44 9.37 -2.39
C GLN A 29 10.64 8.64 -1.79
N ASN A 30 10.41 7.69 -0.88
CA ASN A 30 11.51 7.03 -0.17
C ASN A 30 12.19 5.95 -1.03
N TYR A 31 11.42 5.15 -1.76
CA TYR A 31 11.98 4.13 -2.66
C TYR A 31 12.31 4.66 -4.05
N GLY A 32 12.03 5.94 -4.33
CA GLY A 32 12.33 6.57 -5.61
C GLY A 32 11.56 5.97 -6.79
N PHE A 33 10.43 5.29 -6.54
CA PHE A 33 9.65 4.69 -7.62
C PHE A 33 8.98 5.80 -8.47
N ARG A 34 9.47 5.98 -9.71
CA ARG A 34 8.95 7.01 -10.64
C ARG A 34 8.10 6.43 -11.76
N ARG A 35 8.36 5.20 -12.19
CA ARG A 35 7.63 4.55 -13.29
C ARG A 35 7.74 3.03 -13.20
N PHE A 36 6.72 2.34 -13.72
CA PHE A 36 6.80 0.91 -14.03
C PHE A 36 7.84 0.66 -15.14
N LEU A 37 8.53 -0.48 -15.00
CA LEU A 37 9.53 -0.94 -15.94
C LEU A 37 8.82 -1.49 -17.18
N CYS A 38 7.83 -2.36 -16.98
CA CYS A 38 7.01 -2.91 -18.04
C CYS A 38 5.93 -1.95 -18.55
N ARG A 39 5.47 -2.21 -19.77
CA ARG A 39 4.47 -1.40 -20.49
C ARG A 39 3.14 -2.11 -20.73
N SER A 40 3.13 -3.46 -20.73
CA SER A 40 1.87 -4.19 -20.91
C SER A 40 1.09 -4.27 -19.61
N LYS A 41 -0.25 -4.15 -19.69
CA LYS A 41 -1.13 -4.12 -18.51
C LYS A 41 -0.92 -5.32 -17.58
N ASN A 42 -0.73 -6.52 -18.14
CA ASN A 42 -0.52 -7.73 -17.35
C ASN A 42 0.81 -7.70 -16.58
N LYS A 43 1.89 -7.25 -17.24
CA LYS A 43 3.21 -7.16 -16.58
C LYS A 43 3.26 -6.02 -15.55
N ILE A 44 2.61 -4.89 -15.82
CA ILE A 44 2.45 -3.80 -14.84
C ILE A 44 1.72 -4.28 -13.59
N ARG A 45 0.66 -5.10 -13.75
CA ARG A 45 -0.03 -5.71 -12.60
C ARG A 45 0.90 -6.60 -11.78
N SER A 46 1.70 -7.45 -12.43
CA SER A 46 2.69 -8.28 -11.75
C SER A 46 3.75 -7.44 -11.02
N GLU A 47 4.27 -6.38 -11.65
CA GLU A 47 5.20 -5.45 -10.99
C GLU A 47 4.59 -4.78 -9.76
N PHE A 48 3.33 -4.32 -9.89
CA PHE A 48 2.64 -3.68 -8.79
C PHE A 48 2.40 -4.64 -7.62
N LEU A 49 2.04 -5.90 -7.91
CA LEU A 49 1.90 -6.95 -6.91
C LEU A 49 3.23 -7.23 -6.19
N LEU A 50 4.33 -7.36 -6.93
CA LEU A 50 5.66 -7.57 -6.36
C LEU A 50 6.09 -6.39 -5.48
N LEU A 51 5.85 -5.15 -5.93
CA LEU A 51 6.14 -3.96 -5.15
C LEU A 51 5.36 -3.93 -3.83
N GLY A 52 4.06 -4.24 -3.87
CA GLY A 52 3.21 -4.33 -2.68
C GLY A 52 3.65 -5.44 -1.72
N LEU A 53 4.02 -6.60 -2.25
CA LEU A 53 4.52 -7.73 -1.47
C LEU A 53 5.83 -7.37 -0.76
N ALA A 54 6.79 -6.78 -1.48
CA ALA A 54 8.06 -6.35 -0.91
C ALA A 54 7.88 -5.32 0.22
N TYR A 55 6.98 -4.34 0.02
CA TYR A 55 6.63 -3.37 1.05
C TYR A 55 6.06 -4.05 2.31
N ASN A 56 5.13 -4.99 2.14
CA ASN A 56 4.50 -5.70 3.26
C ASN A 56 5.49 -6.59 4.02
N ILE A 57 6.37 -7.32 3.31
CA ILE A 57 7.43 -8.12 3.93
C ILE A 57 8.35 -7.23 4.76
N LYS A 58 8.81 -6.10 4.21
CA LYS A 58 9.66 -5.15 4.94
C LYS A 58 8.96 -4.62 6.19
N LYS A 59 7.68 -4.23 6.08
CA LYS A 59 6.87 -3.77 7.21
C LYS A 59 6.72 -4.84 8.29
N LEU A 60 6.54 -6.10 7.90
CA LEU A 60 6.47 -7.22 8.84
C LEU A 60 7.80 -7.44 9.56
N LEU A 61 8.91 -7.46 8.82
CA LEU A 61 10.25 -7.64 9.40
C LEU A 61 10.58 -6.53 10.41
N THR A 62 10.31 -5.27 10.06
CA THR A 62 10.50 -4.14 10.98
C THR A 62 9.71 -4.34 12.29
N LYS A 63 8.44 -4.76 12.21
CA LYS A 63 7.62 -5.04 13.40
C LYS A 63 8.15 -6.19 14.25
N ILE A 64 8.72 -7.23 13.62
CA ILE A 64 9.32 -8.36 14.33
C ILE A 64 10.62 -7.93 15.02
N SER A 65 11.44 -7.08 14.38
CA SER A 65 12.70 -6.59 14.93
C SER A 65 12.54 -5.54 16.04
N GLU A 66 11.42 -4.82 16.07
CA GLU A 66 11.10 -3.84 17.12
C GLU A 66 10.58 -4.49 18.42
N ASN A 67 10.35 -5.80 18.40
CA ASN A 67 9.75 -6.58 19.48
C ASN A 67 10.79 -7.47 20.17
#